data_AF-A0A1V6J0J1-F1
#
_entry.id   AF-A0A1V6J0J1-F1
#
_cell.length_a   1.000
_cell.length_b   1.000
_cell.length_c   1.000
_cell.angle_alpha   90.00
_cell.angle_beta   90.00
_cell.angle_gamma   90.00
#
_symmetry.space_group_name_H-M   'P 1'
#
loop_
_entity.id
_entity.type
_entity.pdbx_description
1 polymer ?
#
loop_
_entity_poly.entity_id
_entity_poly.type
_entity_poly.pdbx_seq_one_letter_code
_entity_poly.pdbx_strand_id
1 'polypeptide(L)'
;MFFKLHIVRAALGLFTAILLCSSCAALTESQLQTVQKLAVSGDSVAAAPSAMFRQLAAVRTERGLFYAASLTGAQARFAELNALAVAAREDEKLAERTDVCVDVLNSYLRALRSISNPARWKQIGTEMRGLGKNLDSVILRFNQLDWVDLELTQGVAKLSGKYAGYLSENYMKNRQTVAVREFVTEGDTLVAVCVDALVQLLRKQEVQELIDNEETGLKNNYLAYLQRVEALGQLPPVDHDRRYMTLLEDLEKAQKIRDKCVSGLQSLKRAHHKLLTQLDKRERWDYWYEELTELNTLAVQLSTLIKELK
;
A
#
# COMPACT_ATOMS: atom_id res chain seq x y z
N MET A 1 4.01 -64.89 27.32
CA MET A 1 3.94 -63.58 28.00
C MET A 1 4.73 -62.47 27.29
N PHE A 2 5.74 -62.78 26.47
CA PHE A 2 6.56 -61.78 25.74
C PHE A 2 5.83 -61.02 24.61
N PHE A 3 4.82 -61.63 23.96
CA PHE A 3 4.12 -61.02 22.82
C PHE A 3 3.27 -59.79 23.20
N LYS A 4 2.68 -59.76 24.41
CA LYS A 4 1.88 -58.62 24.89
C LYS A 4 2.74 -57.39 25.19
N LEU A 5 3.99 -57.57 25.61
CA LEU A 5 4.89 -56.45 25.96
C LEU A 5 5.41 -55.69 24.72
N HIS A 6 5.60 -56.40 23.59
CA HIS A 6 5.99 -55.78 22.32
C HIS A 6 4.86 -54.97 21.68
N ILE A 7 3.61 -55.45 21.79
CA ILE A 7 2.44 -54.72 21.28
C ILE A 7 2.21 -53.43 22.07
N VAL A 8 2.39 -53.46 23.41
CA VAL A 8 2.26 -52.26 24.25
C VAL A 8 3.40 -51.25 23.98
N ARG A 9 4.64 -51.71 23.77
CA ARG A 9 5.77 -50.82 23.41
C ARG A 9 5.63 -50.23 22.00
N ALA A 10 5.13 -51.00 21.03
CA ALA A 10 4.85 -50.53 19.68
C ALA A 10 3.68 -49.52 19.66
N ALA A 11 2.62 -49.78 20.45
CA ALA A 11 1.50 -48.86 20.59
C ALA A 11 1.91 -47.56 21.30
N LEU A 12 2.75 -47.63 22.33
CA LEU A 12 3.27 -46.45 23.03
C LEU A 12 4.18 -45.61 22.10
N GLY A 13 5.04 -46.27 21.31
CA GLY A 13 5.89 -45.62 20.30
C GLY A 13 5.08 -44.95 19.18
N LEU A 14 4.02 -45.60 18.71
CA LEU A 14 3.10 -45.05 17.71
C LEU A 14 2.31 -43.86 18.27
N PHE A 15 1.87 -43.93 19.54
CA PHE A 15 1.15 -42.85 20.21
C PHE A 15 2.04 -41.61 20.45
N THR A 16 3.30 -41.80 20.83
CA THR A 16 4.29 -40.71 20.94
C THR A 16 4.66 -40.10 19.59
N ALA A 17 4.71 -40.90 18.52
CA ALA A 17 4.96 -40.40 17.16
C ALA A 17 3.75 -39.62 16.60
N ILE A 18 2.52 -40.00 16.95
CA ILE A 18 1.30 -39.27 16.57
C ILE A 18 1.19 -37.93 17.33
N LEU A 19 1.59 -37.88 18.60
CA LEU A 19 1.62 -36.66 19.41
C LEU A 19 2.66 -35.62 18.95
N LEU A 20 3.79 -36.07 18.38
CA LEU A 20 4.82 -35.18 17.82
C LEU A 20 4.46 -34.63 16.43
N CYS A 21 3.49 -35.23 15.74
CA CYS A 21 2.99 -34.76 14.43
C CYS A 21 1.76 -33.84 14.53
N SER A 22 1.24 -33.56 15.73
CA SER A 22 0.05 -32.73 15.96
C SER A 22 0.29 -31.22 16.13
N SER A 23 1.53 -30.72 15.98
CA SER A 23 1.87 -29.31 16.21
C SER A 23 1.99 -28.42 14.96
N CYS A 24 1.28 -28.74 13.87
CA CYS A 24 0.93 -27.76 12.83
C CYS A 24 -0.58 -27.58 12.81
N ALA A 25 -1.11 -26.94 13.85
CA ALA A 25 -2.53 -26.63 13.96
C ALA A 25 -3.01 -25.78 12.78
N ALA A 26 -4.11 -26.16 12.15
CA ALA A 26 -4.79 -25.36 11.13
C ALA A 26 -5.32 -24.03 11.71
N LEU A 27 -5.23 -22.95 10.95
CA LEU A 27 -5.89 -21.68 11.19
C LEU A 27 -7.40 -21.90 11.07
N THR A 28 -8.15 -21.19 11.91
CA THR A 28 -9.60 -21.17 11.82
C THR A 28 -10.04 -20.35 10.60
N GLU A 29 -11.28 -20.56 10.15
CA GLU A 29 -11.87 -19.77 9.07
C GLU A 29 -11.96 -18.28 9.43
N SER A 30 -12.24 -17.97 10.69
CA SER A 30 -12.20 -16.59 11.20
C SER A 30 -10.82 -15.97 11.04
N GLN A 31 -9.73 -16.69 11.36
CA GLN A 31 -8.36 -16.19 11.20
C GLN A 31 -8.04 -15.88 9.73
N LEU A 32 -8.44 -16.74 8.79
CA LEU A 32 -8.26 -16.52 7.35
C LEU A 32 -9.05 -15.30 6.84
N GLN A 33 -10.29 -15.13 7.30
CA GLN A 33 -11.09 -13.94 6.98
C GLN A 33 -10.43 -12.66 7.49
N THR A 34 -9.80 -12.71 8.65
CA THR A 34 -9.15 -11.51 9.20
C THR A 34 -7.85 -11.15 8.48
N VAL A 35 -7.06 -12.15 8.09
CA VAL A 35 -5.93 -11.96 7.16
C VAL A 35 -6.41 -11.30 5.86
N GLN A 36 -7.57 -11.73 5.35
CA GLN A 36 -8.15 -11.16 4.13
C GLN A 36 -8.60 -9.70 4.32
N LYS A 37 -9.22 -9.36 5.46
CA LYS A 37 -9.59 -7.97 5.80
C LYS A 37 -8.37 -7.08 5.91
N LEU A 38 -7.32 -7.53 6.59
CA LEU A 38 -6.04 -6.81 6.67
C LEU A 38 -5.48 -6.54 5.28
N ALA A 39 -5.45 -7.56 4.41
CA ALA A 39 -4.92 -7.42 3.06
C ALA A 39 -5.71 -6.40 2.23
N VAL A 40 -7.04 -6.37 2.33
CA VAL A 40 -7.90 -5.42 1.60
C VAL A 40 -7.74 -3.99 2.12
N SER A 41 -7.75 -3.80 3.44
CA SER A 41 -7.56 -2.48 4.04
C SER A 41 -6.16 -1.94 3.79
N GLY A 42 -5.14 -2.81 3.86
CA GLY A 42 -3.75 -2.46 3.56
C GLY A 42 -3.54 -1.98 2.13
N ASP A 43 -4.14 -2.63 1.12
CA ASP A 43 -4.00 -2.26 -0.30
C ASP A 43 -4.56 -0.84 -0.55
N SER A 44 -5.63 -0.48 0.16
CA SER A 44 -6.22 0.86 0.09
C SER A 44 -5.33 1.94 0.73
N VAL A 45 -4.72 1.62 1.87
CA VAL A 45 -3.79 2.52 2.58
C VAL A 45 -2.50 2.70 1.80
N ALA A 46 -1.94 1.61 1.25
CA ALA A 46 -0.68 1.62 0.53
C ALA A 46 -0.78 2.41 -0.79
N ALA A 47 -1.94 2.48 -1.45
CA ALA A 47 -2.12 3.27 -2.67
C ALA A 47 -2.20 4.80 -2.45
N ALA A 48 -2.47 5.25 -1.21
CA ALA A 48 -2.74 6.65 -0.91
C ALA A 48 -1.58 7.64 -1.12
N PRO A 49 -0.29 7.30 -0.83
CA PRO A 49 0.83 8.21 -1.08
C PRO A 49 0.95 8.62 -2.54
N SER A 50 0.84 7.64 -3.46
CA SER A 50 0.90 7.87 -4.90
C SER A 50 -0.22 8.80 -5.38
N ALA A 51 -1.45 8.57 -4.90
CA ALA A 51 -2.60 9.41 -5.23
C ALA A 51 -2.40 10.87 -4.78
N MET A 52 -1.84 11.08 -3.58
CA MET A 52 -1.52 12.42 -3.07
C MET A 52 -0.51 13.16 -3.96
N PHE A 53 0.61 12.53 -4.33
CA PHE A 53 1.62 13.17 -5.16
C PHE A 53 1.09 13.50 -6.56
N ARG A 54 0.31 12.60 -7.17
CA ARG A 54 -0.36 12.87 -8.46
C ARG A 54 -1.32 14.06 -8.35
N GLN A 55 -2.03 14.20 -7.23
CA GLN A 55 -2.91 15.35 -7.01
C GLN A 55 -2.12 16.67 -6.92
N LEU A 56 -1.02 16.69 -6.16
CA LEU A 56 -0.18 17.88 -6.05
C LEU A 56 0.41 18.28 -7.42
N ALA A 57 0.83 17.31 -8.23
CA ALA A 57 1.29 17.54 -9.59
C ALA A 57 0.19 18.12 -10.50
N ALA A 58 -1.04 17.62 -10.38
CA ALA A 58 -2.20 18.15 -11.10
C ALA A 58 -2.49 19.61 -10.70
N VAL A 59 -2.49 19.91 -9.40
CA VAL A 59 -2.65 21.29 -8.90
C VAL A 59 -1.55 22.20 -9.42
N ARG A 60 -0.30 21.74 -9.40
CA ARG A 60 0.85 22.49 -9.94
C ARG A 60 0.66 22.83 -11.42
N THR A 61 0.21 21.86 -12.20
CA THR A 61 -0.05 22.02 -13.62
C THR A 61 -1.10 23.09 -13.85
N GLU A 62 -2.23 22.99 -13.16
CA GLU A 62 -3.35 23.92 -13.30
C GLU A 62 -3.01 25.35 -12.84
N ARG A 63 -2.32 25.51 -11.70
CA ARG A 63 -1.86 26.84 -11.29
C ARG A 63 -0.84 27.42 -12.26
N GLY A 64 -0.02 26.58 -12.91
CA GLY A 64 0.90 27.00 -13.95
C GLY A 64 0.16 27.55 -15.17
N LEU A 65 -1.00 26.99 -15.51
CA LEU A 65 -1.86 27.52 -16.57
C LEU A 65 -2.41 28.92 -16.23
N PHE A 66 -2.80 29.17 -14.98
CA PHE A 66 -3.17 30.52 -14.54
C PHE A 66 -2.01 31.51 -14.71
N TYR A 67 -0.80 31.11 -14.31
CA TYR A 67 0.39 31.95 -14.49
C TYR A 67 0.68 32.22 -15.97
N ALA A 68 0.72 31.19 -16.80
CA ALA A 68 0.93 31.31 -18.25
C ALA A 68 -0.12 32.21 -18.92
N ALA A 69 -1.37 32.20 -18.43
CA ALA A 69 -2.43 33.07 -18.89
C ALA A 69 -2.28 34.53 -18.43
N SER A 70 -1.58 34.77 -17.32
CA SER A 70 -1.30 36.13 -16.82
C SER A 70 -0.19 36.85 -17.60
N LEU A 71 0.71 36.09 -18.27
CA LEU A 71 1.84 36.65 -19.00
C LEU A 71 1.43 37.48 -20.22
N THR A 72 2.24 38.50 -20.52
CA THR A 72 2.12 39.31 -21.73
C THR A 72 3.12 38.82 -22.78
N GLY A 73 2.65 38.64 -24.02
CA GLY A 73 3.48 38.21 -25.15
C GLY A 73 3.47 36.70 -25.40
N ALA A 74 3.34 36.34 -26.69
CA ALA A 74 3.24 34.94 -27.11
C ALA A 74 4.49 34.13 -26.76
N GLN A 75 5.68 34.73 -26.82
CA GLN A 75 6.93 34.04 -26.53
C GLN A 75 7.04 33.62 -25.06
N ALA A 76 6.69 34.51 -24.13
CA ALA A 76 6.72 34.23 -22.69
C ALA A 76 5.72 33.11 -22.34
N ARG A 77 4.50 33.21 -22.86
CA ARG A 77 3.47 32.18 -22.68
C ARG A 77 3.88 30.83 -23.28
N PHE A 78 4.47 30.82 -24.47
CA PHE A 78 4.94 29.59 -25.12
C PHE A 78 6.08 28.95 -24.32
N ALA A 79 7.04 29.74 -23.84
CA ALA A 79 8.13 29.24 -23.00
C ALA A 79 7.59 28.64 -21.69
N GLU A 80 6.66 29.32 -21.02
CA GLU A 80 6.05 28.86 -19.78
C GLU A 80 5.28 27.54 -19.96
N LEU A 81 4.47 27.41 -21.02
CA LEU A 81 3.74 26.18 -21.30
C LEU A 81 4.66 24.98 -21.57
N ASN A 82 5.80 25.20 -22.23
CA ASN A 82 6.80 24.14 -22.43
C ASN A 82 7.50 23.77 -21.13
N ALA A 83 7.85 24.76 -20.29
CA ALA A 83 8.43 24.51 -18.97
C ALA A 83 7.47 23.71 -18.08
N LEU A 84 6.18 24.08 -18.09
CA LEU A 84 5.12 23.36 -17.38
C LEU A 84 4.97 21.92 -17.85
N ALA A 85 5.05 21.68 -19.16
CA ALA A 85 4.98 20.33 -19.74
C ALA A 85 6.19 19.47 -19.35
N VAL A 86 7.38 20.06 -19.23
CA VAL A 86 8.57 19.36 -18.72
C VAL A 86 8.41 19.04 -17.24
N ALA A 87 8.01 20.02 -16.42
CA ALA A 87 7.80 19.83 -14.99
C ALA A 87 6.75 18.75 -14.71
N ALA A 88 5.64 18.72 -15.45
CA ALA A 88 4.60 17.70 -15.29
C ALA A 88 5.13 16.27 -15.52
N ARG A 89 6.08 16.09 -16.46
CA ARG A 89 6.74 14.78 -16.70
C ARG A 89 7.72 14.42 -15.60
N GLU A 90 8.36 15.40 -14.98
CA GLU A 90 9.27 15.18 -13.84
C GLU A 90 8.50 14.82 -12.57
N ASP A 91 7.34 15.44 -12.35
CA ASP A 91 6.46 15.11 -11.24
C ASP A 91 5.87 13.70 -11.36
N GLU A 92 5.58 13.24 -12.57
CA GLU A 92 5.18 11.85 -12.83
C GLU A 92 6.28 10.86 -12.40
N LYS A 93 7.55 11.16 -12.71
CA LYS A 93 8.70 10.35 -12.25
C LYS A 93 8.91 10.39 -10.74
N LEU A 94 8.55 11.49 -10.07
CA LEU A 94 8.61 11.56 -8.61
C LEU A 94 7.54 10.66 -7.97
N ALA A 95 6.33 10.62 -8.55
CA ALA A 95 5.30 9.67 -8.15
C ALA A 95 5.76 8.22 -8.37
N GLU A 96 6.43 7.91 -9.49
CA GLU A 96 6.97 6.57 -9.78
C GLU A 96 7.99 6.08 -8.72
N ARG A 97 8.78 6.97 -8.11
CA ARG A 97 9.72 6.59 -7.03
C ARG A 97 8.98 6.18 -5.76
N THR A 98 7.86 6.83 -5.47
CA THR A 98 6.97 6.45 -4.36
C THR A 98 6.23 5.15 -4.69
N ASP A 99 5.92 4.94 -5.97
CA ASP A 99 5.22 3.76 -6.46
C ASP A 99 5.98 2.46 -6.19
N VAL A 100 7.32 2.45 -6.10
CA VAL A 100 8.07 1.22 -5.81
C VAL A 100 7.73 0.64 -4.43
N CYS A 101 7.73 1.45 -3.36
CA CYS A 101 7.35 0.98 -2.02
C CYS A 101 5.88 0.54 -1.96
N VAL A 102 5.02 1.30 -2.65
CA VAL A 102 3.59 1.01 -2.78
C VAL A 102 3.37 -0.31 -3.53
N ASP A 103 4.13 -0.55 -4.58
CA ASP A 103 4.06 -1.75 -5.41
C ASP A 103 4.56 -2.99 -4.65
N VAL A 104 5.61 -2.86 -3.83
CA VAL A 104 6.08 -3.95 -2.94
C VAL A 104 4.96 -4.33 -1.97
N LEU A 105 4.40 -3.34 -1.26
CA LEU A 105 3.32 -3.56 -0.30
C LEU A 105 2.07 -4.14 -0.97
N ASN A 106 1.63 -3.57 -2.10
CA ASN A 106 0.45 -4.05 -2.82
C ASN A 106 0.66 -5.46 -3.38
N SER A 107 1.84 -5.76 -3.91
CA SER A 107 2.17 -7.11 -4.40
C SER A 107 2.13 -8.13 -3.28
N TYR A 108 2.69 -7.79 -2.11
CA TYR A 108 2.63 -8.61 -0.91
C TYR A 108 1.18 -8.81 -0.42
N LEU A 109 0.41 -7.74 -0.26
CA LEU A 109 -0.96 -7.79 0.25
C LEU A 109 -1.90 -8.54 -0.71
N ARG A 110 -1.72 -8.41 -2.03
CA ARG A 110 -2.46 -9.19 -3.02
C ARG A 110 -2.10 -10.67 -2.97
N ALA A 111 -0.83 -11.01 -2.80
CA ALA A 111 -0.39 -12.38 -2.57
C ALA A 111 -0.99 -12.96 -1.28
N LEU A 112 -0.94 -12.21 -0.18
CA LEU A 112 -1.55 -12.57 1.11
C LEU A 112 -3.05 -12.84 0.97
N ARG A 113 -3.77 -11.95 0.26
CA ARG A 113 -5.20 -12.11 -0.05
C ARG A 113 -5.49 -13.35 -0.89
N SER A 114 -4.61 -13.70 -1.82
CA SER A 114 -4.78 -14.87 -2.69
C SER A 114 -4.59 -16.16 -1.90
N ILE A 115 -3.52 -16.26 -1.09
CA ILE A 115 -3.26 -17.44 -0.26
C ILE A 115 -4.25 -17.63 0.88
N SER A 116 -4.83 -16.55 1.41
CA SER A 116 -5.78 -16.63 2.53
C SER A 116 -7.22 -16.94 2.10
N ASN A 117 -7.50 -16.98 0.79
CA ASN A 117 -8.86 -17.17 0.29
C ASN A 117 -9.33 -18.63 0.43
N PRO A 118 -10.44 -18.91 1.15
CA PRO A 118 -10.91 -20.28 1.38
C PRO A 118 -11.48 -20.97 0.13
N ALA A 119 -11.89 -20.22 -0.90
CA ALA A 119 -12.62 -20.73 -2.06
C ALA A 119 -11.74 -20.98 -3.32
N ARG A 120 -10.49 -20.52 -3.35
CA ARG A 120 -9.69 -20.41 -4.60
C ARG A 120 -8.69 -21.53 -4.86
N TRP A 121 -8.64 -22.57 -4.03
CA TRP A 121 -7.59 -23.59 -4.00
C TRP A 121 -7.22 -24.27 -5.34
N LYS A 122 -8.16 -24.42 -6.29
CA LYS A 122 -7.92 -25.07 -7.60
C LYS A 122 -7.09 -24.24 -8.61
N GLN A 123 -7.01 -22.92 -8.47
CA GLN A 123 -6.31 -22.02 -9.41
C GLN A 123 -5.03 -21.36 -8.83
N ILE A 124 -4.74 -21.61 -7.55
CA ILE A 124 -3.68 -20.94 -6.80
C ILE A 124 -2.27 -21.18 -7.39
N GLY A 125 -2.02 -22.34 -8.00
CA GLY A 125 -0.68 -22.72 -8.45
C GLY A 125 -0.07 -21.79 -9.51
N THR A 126 -0.84 -21.34 -10.49
CA THR A 126 -0.34 -20.46 -11.56
C THR A 126 -0.35 -18.99 -11.11
N GLU A 127 -1.40 -18.59 -10.38
CA GLU A 127 -1.56 -17.23 -9.84
C GLU A 127 -0.44 -16.91 -8.83
N MET A 128 -0.12 -17.83 -7.92
CA MET A 128 0.93 -17.61 -6.90
C MET A 128 2.34 -17.59 -7.47
N ARG A 129 2.63 -18.35 -8.52
CA ARG A 129 3.91 -18.23 -9.23
C ARG A 129 4.03 -16.86 -9.90
N GLY A 130 2.95 -16.34 -10.46
CA GLY A 130 2.89 -14.99 -11.02
C GLY A 130 3.08 -13.90 -9.96
N LEU A 131 2.32 -13.98 -8.85
CA LEU A 131 2.38 -13.02 -7.75
C LEU A 131 3.74 -13.03 -7.05
N GLY A 132 4.32 -14.21 -6.83
CA GLY A 132 5.68 -14.34 -6.31
C GLY A 132 6.72 -13.70 -7.22
N LYS A 133 6.74 -14.05 -8.51
CA LYS A 133 7.67 -13.44 -9.48
C LYS A 133 7.55 -11.92 -9.53
N ASN A 134 6.33 -11.39 -9.43
CA ASN A 134 6.10 -9.95 -9.38
C ASN A 134 6.70 -9.36 -8.11
N LEU A 135 6.40 -9.93 -6.94
CA LEU A 135 6.95 -9.48 -5.66
C LEU A 135 8.49 -9.47 -5.65
N ASP A 136 9.15 -10.54 -6.09
CA ASP A 136 10.62 -10.60 -6.21
C ASP A 136 11.14 -9.53 -7.18
N SER A 137 10.45 -9.30 -8.31
CA SER A 137 10.83 -8.26 -9.26
C SER A 137 10.72 -6.86 -8.67
N VAL A 138 9.71 -6.58 -7.84
CA VAL A 138 9.56 -5.26 -7.22
C VAL A 138 10.52 -5.09 -6.04
N ILE A 139 10.79 -6.14 -5.26
CA ILE A 139 11.83 -6.14 -4.22
C ILE A 139 13.21 -5.87 -4.85
N LEU A 140 13.51 -6.47 -6.00
CA LEU A 140 14.75 -6.19 -6.73
C LEU A 140 14.85 -4.71 -7.11
N ARG A 141 13.76 -4.11 -7.62
CA ARG A 141 13.71 -2.67 -7.93
C ARG A 141 13.88 -1.82 -6.69
N PHE A 142 13.29 -2.22 -5.56
CA PHE A 142 13.43 -1.54 -4.27
C PHE A 142 14.89 -1.54 -3.80
N ASN A 143 15.58 -2.69 -3.84
CA ASN A 143 16.97 -2.79 -3.40
C ASN A 143 17.97 -2.05 -4.32
N GLN A 144 17.54 -1.66 -5.51
CA GLN A 144 18.33 -0.83 -6.43
C GLN A 144 18.15 0.66 -6.17
N LEU A 145 17.34 1.05 -5.18
CA LEU A 145 17.12 2.44 -4.82
C LEU A 145 18.17 2.92 -3.82
N ASP A 146 19.02 3.84 -4.23
CA ASP A 146 20.12 4.43 -3.41
C ASP A 146 19.64 5.29 -2.21
N TRP A 147 18.34 5.34 -1.92
CA TRP A 147 17.77 6.21 -0.88
C TRP A 147 17.21 5.46 0.34
N VAL A 148 17.35 4.13 0.38
CA VAL A 148 16.99 3.30 1.54
C VAL A 148 18.22 2.51 1.98
N ASP A 149 18.72 2.79 3.18
CA ASP A 149 19.92 2.13 3.75
C ASP A 149 19.69 0.64 4.13
N LEU A 150 18.53 0.07 3.81
CA LEU A 150 18.11 -1.26 4.22
C LEU A 150 17.76 -2.12 3.01
N GLU A 151 18.55 -3.17 2.77
CA GLU A 151 18.27 -4.18 1.75
C GLU A 151 17.13 -5.10 2.23
N LEU A 152 16.07 -5.22 1.43
CA LEU A 152 15.05 -6.23 1.65
C LEU A 152 15.59 -7.61 1.27
N THR A 153 15.39 -8.60 2.13
CA THR A 153 15.74 -9.99 1.82
C THR A 153 14.96 -10.49 0.59
N GLN A 154 15.69 -10.86 -0.46
CA GLN A 154 15.11 -11.50 -1.64
C GLN A 154 14.70 -12.94 -1.34
N GLY A 155 13.64 -13.44 -1.99
CA GLY A 155 13.21 -14.83 -1.84
C GLY A 155 11.88 -15.04 -1.11
N VAL A 156 11.16 -13.96 -0.75
CA VAL A 156 9.75 -14.06 -0.35
C VAL A 156 8.92 -14.76 -1.44
N ALA A 157 9.31 -14.66 -2.73
CA ALA A 157 8.67 -15.42 -3.80
C ALA A 157 9.04 -16.91 -3.88
N LYS A 158 10.20 -17.34 -3.35
CA LYS A 158 10.52 -18.78 -3.29
C LYS A 158 9.46 -19.52 -2.49
N LEU A 159 8.86 -18.85 -1.50
CA LEU A 159 7.73 -19.34 -0.71
C LEU A 159 6.45 -19.40 -1.56
N SER A 160 6.09 -18.34 -2.30
CA SER A 160 4.95 -18.34 -3.23
C SER A 160 5.03 -19.46 -4.28
N GLY A 161 6.23 -19.74 -4.82
CA GLY A 161 6.48 -20.82 -5.77
C GLY A 161 6.45 -22.22 -5.15
N LYS A 162 6.88 -22.36 -3.88
CA LYS A 162 6.77 -23.61 -3.11
C LYS A 162 5.29 -23.93 -2.84
N TYR A 163 4.46 -22.97 -2.45
CA TYR A 163 3.03 -23.23 -2.19
C TYR A 163 2.21 -23.54 -3.45
N ALA A 164 2.65 -23.06 -4.61
CA ALA A 164 2.01 -23.37 -5.90
C ALA A 164 2.03 -24.86 -6.27
N GLY A 165 3.03 -25.62 -5.80
CA GLY A 165 3.10 -27.07 -5.98
C GLY A 165 2.37 -27.88 -4.90
N TYR A 166 2.04 -27.27 -3.77
CA TYR A 166 1.57 -27.97 -2.56
C TYR A 166 0.05 -27.99 -2.36
N LEU A 167 -0.70 -27.23 -3.16
CA LEU A 167 -2.14 -26.98 -3.00
C LEU A 167 -3.05 -27.83 -3.93
N SER A 168 -2.69 -29.09 -4.21
CA SER A 168 -3.42 -29.91 -5.20
C SER A 168 -4.55 -30.80 -4.68
N GLU A 169 -4.74 -31.05 -3.37
CA GLU A 169 -5.79 -32.01 -2.92
C GLU A 169 -6.07 -31.98 -1.40
N ASN A 170 -7.29 -32.43 -1.00
CA ASN A 170 -8.02 -32.42 0.30
C ASN A 170 -7.29 -32.32 1.67
N TYR A 171 -5.97 -32.46 1.76
CA TYR A 171 -5.12 -32.11 2.92
C TYR A 171 -4.90 -30.58 3.10
N MET A 172 -5.80 -29.76 2.56
CA MET A 172 -5.50 -28.38 2.16
C MET A 172 -5.60 -27.32 3.26
N LYS A 173 -6.53 -27.42 4.21
CA LYS A 173 -6.72 -26.37 5.23
C LYS A 173 -5.50 -26.19 6.13
N ASN A 174 -4.89 -27.31 6.56
CA ASN A 174 -3.65 -27.28 7.37
C ASN A 174 -2.44 -26.78 6.56
N ARG A 175 -2.41 -27.02 5.25
CA ARG A 175 -1.31 -26.55 4.38
C ARG A 175 -1.43 -25.09 3.99
N GLN A 176 -2.64 -24.62 3.71
CA GLN A 176 -2.95 -23.19 3.52
C GLN A 176 -2.59 -22.40 4.78
N THR A 177 -2.87 -22.96 5.94
CA THR A 177 -2.47 -22.41 7.24
C THR A 177 -0.96 -22.21 7.34
N VAL A 178 -0.19 -23.27 7.08
CA VAL A 178 1.27 -23.22 7.15
C VAL A 178 1.80 -22.20 6.14
N ALA A 179 1.25 -22.17 4.94
CA ALA A 179 1.61 -21.20 3.91
C ALA A 179 1.34 -19.76 4.32
N VAL A 180 0.17 -19.47 4.89
CA VAL A 180 -0.18 -18.13 5.40
C VAL A 180 0.76 -17.74 6.54
N ARG A 181 1.06 -18.65 7.47
CA ARG A 181 2.00 -18.37 8.59
C ARG A 181 3.39 -18.03 8.10
N GLU A 182 3.97 -18.88 7.27
CA GLU A 182 5.32 -18.68 6.72
C GLU A 182 5.35 -17.37 5.88
N PHE A 183 4.32 -17.11 5.06
CA PHE A 183 4.24 -15.90 4.25
C PHE A 183 4.12 -14.61 5.10
N VAL A 184 3.34 -14.65 6.19
CA VAL A 184 3.23 -13.52 7.14
C VAL A 184 4.54 -13.29 7.91
N THR A 185 5.20 -14.37 8.34
CA THR A 185 6.46 -14.28 9.09
C THR A 185 7.55 -13.60 8.26
N GLU A 186 7.67 -14.01 7.01
CA GLU A 186 8.68 -13.51 6.07
C GLU A 186 8.29 -12.12 5.54
N GLY A 187 7.00 -11.82 5.49
CA GLY A 187 6.45 -10.53 5.10
C GLY A 187 6.54 -9.43 6.16
N ASP A 188 6.73 -9.74 7.45
CA ASP A 188 6.68 -8.73 8.52
C ASP A 188 7.80 -7.69 8.40
N THR A 189 9.02 -8.14 8.13
CA THR A 189 10.16 -7.25 7.86
C THR A 189 9.91 -6.40 6.62
N LEU A 190 9.39 -6.99 5.55
CA LEU A 190 9.06 -6.28 4.31
C LEU A 190 8.01 -5.19 4.56
N VAL A 191 6.90 -5.52 5.24
CA VAL A 191 5.85 -4.57 5.57
C VAL A 191 6.41 -3.44 6.44
N ALA A 192 7.19 -3.78 7.48
CA ALA A 192 7.78 -2.79 8.38
C ALA A 192 8.69 -1.81 7.65
N VAL A 193 9.61 -2.30 6.81
CA VAL A 193 10.56 -1.48 6.06
C VAL A 193 9.87 -0.59 5.04
N CYS A 194 8.94 -1.14 4.24
CA CYS A 194 8.22 -0.34 3.26
C CYS A 194 7.31 0.71 3.92
N VAL A 195 6.65 0.36 5.04
CA VAL A 195 5.86 1.31 5.82
C VAL A 195 6.75 2.42 6.38
N ASP A 196 7.88 2.08 6.99
CA ASP A 196 8.77 3.08 7.58
C ASP A 196 9.34 4.02 6.52
N ALA A 197 9.76 3.48 5.36
CA ALA A 197 10.24 4.28 4.23
C ALA A 197 9.16 5.25 3.72
N LEU A 198 7.92 4.78 3.55
CA LEU A 198 6.80 5.63 3.14
C LEU A 198 6.43 6.67 4.19
N VAL A 199 6.42 6.31 5.47
CA VAL A 199 6.14 7.24 6.57
C VAL A 199 7.24 8.30 6.67
N GLN A 200 8.51 7.92 6.55
CA GLN A 200 9.63 8.87 6.52
C GLN A 200 9.49 9.81 5.34
N LEU A 201 9.21 9.29 4.13
CA LEU A 201 8.97 10.11 2.94
C LEU A 201 7.84 11.12 3.18
N LEU A 202 6.69 10.69 3.71
CA LEU A 202 5.54 11.57 3.94
C LEU A 202 5.77 12.61 5.05
N ARG A 203 6.68 12.33 6.00
CA ARG A 203 7.02 13.21 7.11
C ARG A 203 8.20 14.14 6.81
N LYS A 204 8.86 13.98 5.66
CA LYS A 204 9.91 14.90 5.22
C LYS A 204 9.39 16.33 5.15
N GLN A 205 10.21 17.27 5.62
CA GLN A 205 9.86 18.68 5.61
C GLN A 205 9.58 19.16 4.18
N GLU A 206 10.30 18.61 3.21
CA GLU A 206 10.17 18.86 1.78
C GLU A 206 8.74 18.57 1.27
N VAL A 207 8.02 17.62 1.87
CA VAL A 207 6.61 17.34 1.49
C VAL A 207 5.66 18.38 2.07
N GLN A 208 5.93 18.89 3.27
CA GLN A 208 5.17 20.02 3.82
C GLN A 208 5.42 21.29 3.00
N GLU A 209 6.69 21.60 2.72
CA GLU A 209 7.09 22.74 1.88
C GLU A 209 6.49 22.64 0.48
N LEU A 210 6.40 21.43 -0.07
CA LEU A 210 5.72 21.18 -1.34
C LEU A 210 4.25 21.62 -1.28
N ILE A 211 3.50 21.17 -0.28
CA ILE A 211 2.07 21.52 -0.12
C ILE A 211 1.92 23.04 0.10
N ASP A 212 2.73 23.64 0.96
CA ASP A 212 2.68 25.07 1.26
C ASP A 212 3.04 25.93 0.05
N ASN A 213 4.00 25.47 -0.76
CA ASN A 213 4.37 26.10 -2.02
C ASN A 213 3.20 26.00 -3.01
N GLU A 214 2.58 24.82 -3.18
CA GLU A 214 1.43 24.66 -4.06
C GLU A 214 0.27 25.58 -3.65
N GLU A 215 -0.05 25.67 -2.35
CA GLU A 215 -1.08 26.57 -1.82
C GLU A 215 -0.76 28.04 -2.10
N THR A 216 0.45 28.48 -1.76
CA THR A 216 0.86 29.87 -1.91
C THR A 216 0.90 30.27 -3.38
N GLY A 217 1.49 29.46 -4.24
CA GLY A 217 1.56 29.80 -5.66
C GLY A 217 0.24 29.60 -6.39
N LEU A 218 -0.70 28.76 -5.93
CA LEU A 218 -2.06 28.74 -6.49
C LEU A 218 -2.74 30.09 -6.28
N LYS A 219 -2.68 30.63 -5.06
CA LYS A 219 -3.21 31.97 -4.73
C LYS A 219 -2.54 33.06 -5.58
N ASN A 220 -1.21 33.05 -5.65
CA ASN A 220 -0.46 34.06 -6.38
C ASN A 220 -0.72 34.00 -7.90
N ASN A 221 -0.72 32.81 -8.49
CA ASN A 221 -0.92 32.64 -9.93
C ASN A 221 -2.36 32.99 -10.33
N TYR A 222 -3.35 32.63 -9.50
CA TYR A 222 -4.73 33.00 -9.74
C TYR A 222 -4.94 34.52 -9.63
N LEU A 223 -4.35 35.16 -8.61
CA LEU A 223 -4.41 36.62 -8.48
C LEU A 223 -3.75 37.33 -9.68
N ALA A 224 -2.60 36.85 -10.14
CA ALA A 224 -1.94 37.40 -11.33
C ALA A 224 -2.81 37.26 -12.58
N TYR A 225 -3.50 36.12 -12.74
CA TYR A 225 -4.48 35.92 -13.79
C TYR A 225 -5.64 36.92 -13.70
N LEU A 226 -6.23 37.10 -12.52
CA LEU A 226 -7.32 38.07 -12.31
C LEU A 226 -6.90 39.50 -12.63
N GLN A 227 -5.72 39.92 -12.15
CA GLN A 227 -5.14 41.24 -12.45
C GLN A 227 -4.95 41.44 -13.95
N ARG A 228 -4.52 40.39 -14.67
CA ARG A 228 -4.37 40.44 -16.13
C ARG A 228 -5.71 40.61 -16.86
N VAL A 229 -6.74 39.89 -16.42
CA VAL A 229 -8.10 39.96 -16.97
C VAL A 229 -8.72 41.34 -16.70
N GLU A 230 -8.55 41.86 -15.49
CA GLU A 230 -8.98 43.20 -15.11
C GLU A 230 -8.27 44.27 -15.96
N ALA A 231 -6.96 44.15 -16.17
CA ALA A 231 -6.20 45.07 -17.04
C ALA A 231 -6.64 45.03 -18.51
N LEU A 232 -7.32 43.95 -18.95
CA LEU A 232 -7.95 43.86 -20.27
C LEU A 232 -9.37 44.43 -20.31
N GLY A 233 -9.91 44.89 -19.18
CA GLY A 233 -11.30 45.32 -19.05
C GLY A 233 -12.29 44.17 -19.22
N GLN A 234 -11.85 42.93 -18.97
CA GLN A 234 -12.67 41.73 -19.08
C GLN A 234 -13.09 41.24 -17.69
N LEU A 235 -14.11 40.39 -17.65
CA LEU A 235 -14.47 39.63 -16.45
C LEU A 235 -13.94 38.21 -16.57
N PRO A 236 -13.39 37.62 -15.49
CA PRO A 236 -12.96 36.24 -15.51
C PRO A 236 -14.17 35.32 -15.76
N PRO A 237 -14.05 34.33 -16.65
CA PRO A 237 -15.07 33.29 -16.77
C PRO A 237 -15.28 32.56 -15.45
N VAL A 238 -16.55 32.32 -15.11
CA VAL A 238 -16.96 31.63 -13.88
C VAL A 238 -16.33 30.23 -13.75
N ASP A 239 -16.02 29.58 -14.87
CA ASP A 239 -15.35 28.27 -14.87
C ASP A 239 -13.93 28.33 -14.29
N HIS A 240 -13.22 29.46 -14.43
CA HIS A 240 -11.91 29.64 -13.80
C HIS A 240 -12.03 29.86 -12.30
N ASP A 241 -13.05 30.58 -11.83
CA ASP A 241 -13.35 30.73 -10.40
C ASP A 241 -13.69 29.38 -9.77
N ARG A 242 -14.55 28.59 -10.43
CA ARG A 242 -14.89 27.24 -9.98
C ARG A 242 -13.66 26.34 -9.95
N ARG A 243 -12.83 26.38 -10.99
CA ARG A 243 -11.59 25.60 -11.04
C ARG A 243 -10.65 25.99 -9.90
N TYR A 244 -10.47 27.27 -9.63
CA TYR A 244 -9.68 27.75 -8.49
C TYR A 244 -10.21 27.22 -7.15
N MET A 245 -11.53 27.26 -6.93
CA MET A 245 -12.15 26.71 -5.72
C MET A 245 -11.91 25.19 -5.60
N THR A 246 -12.09 24.43 -6.69
CA THR A 246 -11.80 22.99 -6.70
C THR A 246 -10.33 22.70 -6.36
N LEU A 247 -9.40 23.48 -6.89
CA LEU A 247 -7.96 23.30 -6.61
C LEU A 247 -7.60 23.59 -5.15
N LEU A 248 -8.27 24.54 -4.48
CA LEU A 248 -8.12 24.75 -3.05
C LEU A 248 -8.62 23.55 -2.24
N GLU A 249 -9.80 23.03 -2.57
CA GLU A 249 -10.34 21.83 -1.93
C GLU A 249 -9.42 20.61 -2.12
N ASP A 250 -8.85 20.47 -3.32
CA ASP A 250 -7.92 19.39 -3.65
C ASP A 250 -6.61 19.46 -2.85
N LEU A 251 -6.09 20.66 -2.59
CA LEU A 251 -4.92 20.85 -1.71
C LEU A 251 -5.23 20.47 -0.26
N GLU A 252 -6.38 20.89 0.27
CA GLU A 252 -6.82 20.48 1.61
C GLU A 252 -6.98 18.95 1.70
N LYS A 253 -7.57 18.34 0.66
CA LYS A 253 -7.71 16.89 0.58
C LYS A 253 -6.34 16.21 0.53
N ALA A 254 -5.39 16.72 -0.24
CA ALA A 254 -4.03 16.17 -0.30
C ALA A 254 -3.34 16.19 1.08
N GLN A 255 -3.47 17.29 1.83
CA GLN A 255 -2.95 17.37 3.21
C GLN A 255 -3.64 16.35 4.13
N LYS A 256 -4.98 16.24 4.08
CA LYS A 256 -5.74 15.24 4.84
C LYS A 256 -5.33 13.80 4.46
N ILE A 257 -5.08 13.54 3.18
CA ILE A 257 -4.61 12.23 2.70
C ILE A 257 -3.25 11.93 3.29
N ARG A 258 -2.29 12.87 3.28
CA ARG A 258 -0.97 12.69 3.90
C ARG A 258 -1.08 12.24 5.35
N ASP A 259 -1.79 13.00 6.18
CA ASP A 259 -1.86 12.76 7.62
C ASP A 259 -2.56 11.43 7.96
N LYS A 260 -3.64 11.13 7.23
CA LYS A 260 -4.35 9.85 7.35
C LYS A 260 -3.54 8.68 6.80
N CYS A 261 -2.75 8.89 5.75
CA CYS A 261 -1.90 7.86 5.18
C CYS A 261 -0.77 7.49 6.13
N VAL A 262 -0.12 8.47 6.78
CA VAL A 262 0.87 8.21 7.84
C VAL A 262 0.25 7.35 8.95
N SER A 263 -0.93 7.74 9.43
CA SER A 263 -1.65 6.99 10.48
C SER A 263 -2.04 5.58 9.99
N GLY A 264 -2.52 5.47 8.75
CA GLY A 264 -2.93 4.22 8.13
C GLY A 264 -1.78 3.24 7.94
N LEU A 265 -0.63 3.72 7.45
CA LEU A 265 0.58 2.92 7.25
C LEU A 265 1.11 2.41 8.59
N GLN A 266 1.14 3.26 9.62
CA GLN A 266 1.51 2.84 10.98
C GLN A 266 0.54 1.81 11.55
N SER A 267 -0.77 2.02 11.36
CA SER A 267 -1.80 1.05 11.76
C SER A 267 -1.64 -0.27 11.01
N LEU A 268 -1.31 -0.25 9.71
CA LEU A 268 -1.01 -1.45 8.91
C LEU A 268 0.18 -2.23 9.48
N LYS A 269 1.30 -1.54 9.78
CA LYS A 269 2.47 -2.17 10.39
C LYS A 269 2.14 -2.81 11.74
N ARG A 270 1.40 -2.10 12.61
CA ARG A 270 0.96 -2.64 13.91
C ARG A 270 0.04 -3.85 13.75
N ALA A 271 -0.96 -3.75 12.88
CA ALA A 271 -1.92 -4.82 12.62
C ALA A 271 -1.22 -6.06 12.02
N HIS A 272 -0.25 -5.87 11.12
CA HIS A 272 0.52 -6.95 10.53
C HIS A 272 1.41 -7.65 11.56
N HIS A 273 2.13 -6.89 12.39
CA HIS A 273 2.96 -7.45 13.45
C HIS A 273 2.13 -8.16 14.53
N LYS A 274 0.95 -7.61 14.87
CA LYS A 274 -0.02 -8.28 15.74
C LYS A 274 -0.56 -9.56 15.09
N LEU A 275 -0.67 -9.59 13.77
CA LEU A 275 -1.01 -10.80 13.03
C LEU A 275 0.07 -11.86 13.17
N LEU A 276 1.33 -11.52 12.96
CA LEU A 276 2.46 -12.43 13.19
C LEU A 276 2.44 -13.04 14.59
N THR A 277 2.38 -12.21 15.63
CA THR A 277 2.47 -12.66 17.03
C THR A 277 1.27 -13.47 17.53
N GLN A 278 0.11 -13.30 16.91
CA GLN A 278 -1.15 -13.95 17.31
C GLN A 278 -1.50 -15.16 16.44
N LEU A 279 -0.89 -15.32 15.26
CA LEU A 279 -1.06 -16.52 14.44
C LEU A 279 -0.67 -17.80 15.18
N ASP A 280 0.23 -17.72 16.16
CA ASP A 280 0.67 -18.85 16.98
C ASP A 280 -0.20 -19.12 18.22
N LYS A 281 -1.01 -18.15 18.64
CA LYS A 281 -1.84 -18.24 19.84
C LYS A 281 -3.28 -18.63 19.48
N ARG A 282 -3.76 -19.76 20.01
CA ARG A 282 -5.16 -20.23 19.87
C ARG A 282 -6.16 -19.47 20.76
N GLU A 283 -5.90 -18.20 21.07
CA GLU A 283 -6.77 -17.41 21.96
C GLU A 283 -8.05 -16.94 21.23
N ARG A 284 -9.09 -16.54 21.97
CA ARG A 284 -10.28 -15.88 21.40
C ARG A 284 -9.93 -14.42 21.08
N TRP A 285 -10.20 -14.02 19.85
CA TRP A 285 -9.64 -12.82 19.19
C TRP A 285 -10.39 -11.52 19.50
N ASP A 286 -11.00 -11.39 20.69
CA ASP A 286 -11.75 -10.18 21.06
C ASP A 286 -10.82 -8.93 21.12
N TYR A 287 -9.53 -9.13 21.40
CA TYR A 287 -8.49 -8.07 21.43
C TYR A 287 -7.91 -7.70 20.06
N TRP A 288 -8.25 -8.41 18.98
CA TRP A 288 -7.69 -8.19 17.63
C TRP A 288 -8.49 -7.18 16.82
N TYR A 289 -9.68 -6.84 17.30
CA TYR A 289 -10.62 -5.98 16.60
C TYR A 289 -10.17 -4.53 16.55
N GLU A 290 -9.42 -4.02 17.54
CA GLU A 290 -9.13 -2.59 17.63
C GLU A 290 -8.23 -2.10 16.50
N GLU A 291 -7.05 -2.69 16.30
CA GLU A 291 -6.09 -2.25 15.28
C GLU A 291 -6.60 -2.50 13.86
N LEU A 292 -7.38 -3.57 13.65
CA LEU A 292 -8.02 -3.79 12.36
C LEU A 292 -9.21 -2.89 12.09
N THR A 293 -9.97 -2.55 13.13
CA THR A 293 -11.06 -1.60 13.01
C THR A 293 -10.46 -0.23 12.70
N GLU A 294 -9.40 0.18 13.40
CA GLU A 294 -8.63 1.39 13.09
C GLU A 294 -8.13 1.37 11.64
N LEU A 295 -7.43 0.31 11.22
CA LEU A 295 -6.92 0.17 9.85
C LEU A 295 -8.05 0.23 8.81
N ASN A 296 -9.17 -0.45 9.06
CA ASN A 296 -10.32 -0.46 8.17
C ASN A 296 -11.00 0.93 8.09
N THR A 297 -11.15 1.60 9.23
CA THR A 297 -11.69 2.97 9.27
C THR A 297 -10.80 3.92 8.49
N LEU A 298 -9.48 3.84 8.66
CA LEU A 298 -8.52 4.66 7.91
C LEU A 298 -8.55 4.33 6.42
N ALA A 299 -8.61 3.05 6.06
CA ALA A 299 -8.72 2.60 4.67
C ALA A 299 -9.98 3.13 3.98
N VAL A 300 -11.14 3.07 4.67
CA VAL A 300 -12.40 3.62 4.15
C VAL A 300 -12.31 5.13 3.97
N GLN A 301 -11.79 5.85 4.98
CA GLN A 301 -11.63 7.30 4.89
C GLN A 301 -10.69 7.72 3.75
N LEU A 302 -9.57 7.02 3.56
CA LEU A 302 -8.65 7.26 2.47
C LEU A 302 -9.29 6.94 1.11
N SER A 303 -9.99 5.81 1.00
CA SER A 303 -10.70 5.44 -0.23
C SER A 303 -11.75 6.49 -0.63
N THR A 304 -12.48 7.05 0.33
CA THR A 304 -13.43 8.13 0.09
C THR A 304 -12.73 9.40 -0.37
N LEU A 305 -11.68 9.84 0.34
CA LEU A 305 -10.91 11.03 -0.06
C LEU A 305 -10.32 10.89 -1.46
N ILE A 306 -9.77 9.71 -1.81
CA ILE A 306 -9.20 9.45 -3.14
C ILE A 306 -10.28 9.44 -4.23
N LYS A 307 -11.51 9.00 -3.93
CA LYS A 307 -12.63 9.07 -4.88
C LYS A 307 -13.10 10.50 -5.12
N GLU A 308 -13.08 11.33 -4.08
CA GLU A 308 -13.46 12.76 -4.15
C GLU A 308 -12.42 13.64 -4.86
N LEU A 309 -11.26 13.08 -5.23
CA LEU A 309 -10.26 13.72 -6.09
C LEU A 309 -10.51 13.49 -7.59
N LYS A 310 -11.44 12.61 -7.96
CA LYS A 310 -11.80 12.28 -9.35
C LYS A 310 -13.09 12.97 -9.78
#